data_AF-M0N0K2-F1
#
_entry.id   AF-M0N0K2-F1
#
_cell.length_a   1.000
_cell.length_b   1.000
_cell.length_c   1.000
_cell.angle_alpha   90.00
_cell.angle_beta   90.00
_cell.angle_gamma   90.00
#
_symmetry.space_group_name_H-M   'P 1'
#
loop_
_entity.id
_entity.type
_entity.pdbx_description
1 polymer ?
#
loop_
_entity_poly.entity_id
_entity_poly.type
_entity_poly.pdbx_seq_one_letter_code
_entity_poly.pdbx_strand_id
1 'polypeptide(L)'
;MQFYLGTDLLDGPLNLQRLYHPDEPAVDTSGLTAAQRETLLTALEEGYFAIPRDITTEGLGDRLGISDQAVSERLRRAQTTVFTSLLVGGDVDADGVDDADI
;
A
#
# COMPACT_ATOMS: atom_id res chain seq x y z
N MET A 1 8.65 -50.17 7.02
CA MET A 1 9.34 -48.87 6.99
C MET A 1 8.51 -47.93 6.14
N GLN A 2 7.58 -47.19 6.77
CA GLN A 2 6.80 -46.13 6.11
C GLN A 2 7.07 -44.86 6.92
N PHE A 3 7.66 -43.86 6.26
CA PHE A 3 8.04 -42.58 6.83
C PHE A 3 6.79 -41.70 6.98
N TYR A 4 6.42 -41.38 8.22
CA TYR A 4 5.59 -40.22 8.50
C TYR A 4 6.48 -38.98 8.38
N LEU A 5 6.39 -38.26 7.26
CA LEU A 5 6.85 -36.87 7.22
C LEU A 5 5.68 -36.01 7.70
N GLY A 6 5.69 -35.68 8.99
CA GLY A 6 4.80 -34.67 9.55
C GLY A 6 5.18 -33.31 8.97
N THR A 7 4.39 -32.83 8.00
CA THR A 7 4.32 -31.40 7.70
C THR A 7 3.22 -30.80 8.58
N ASP A 8 3.47 -30.83 9.89
CA ASP A 8 2.73 -30.11 10.92
C ASP A 8 3.47 -28.78 11.15
N LEU A 9 3.55 -27.96 10.10
CA LEU A 9 4.19 -26.65 10.18
C LEU A 9 3.52 -25.61 9.29
N LEU A 10 2.18 -25.64 9.20
CA LEU A 10 1.40 -24.51 8.70
C LEU A 10 0.09 -24.35 9.49
N ASP A 11 0.09 -24.60 10.81
CA ASP A 11 -1.03 -24.26 11.70
C ASP A 11 -0.90 -22.82 12.24
N GLY A 12 -0.69 -21.88 11.32
CA GLY A 12 -0.91 -20.46 11.54
C GLY A 12 -1.92 -19.97 10.52
N PRO A 13 -2.84 -19.05 10.87
CA PRO A 13 -3.72 -18.47 9.87
C PRO A 13 -2.85 -17.80 8.79
N LEU A 14 -2.81 -18.41 7.60
CA LEU A 14 -2.27 -17.80 6.40
C LEU A 14 -3.11 -16.55 6.13
N ASN A 15 -2.63 -15.41 6.62
CA ASN A 15 -3.14 -14.10 6.23
C ASN A 15 -2.62 -13.83 4.83
N LEU A 16 -3.34 -14.33 3.83
CA LEU A 16 -3.10 -14.07 2.42
C LEU A 16 -3.37 -12.59 2.13
N GLN A 17 -2.34 -11.77 2.31
CA GLN A 17 -2.36 -10.37 1.90
C GLN A 17 -2.13 -10.31 0.39
N ARG A 18 -3.22 -10.45 -0.38
CA ARG A 18 -3.33 -10.22 -1.83
C ARG A 18 -2.58 -11.23 -2.73
N LEU A 19 -3.36 -12.03 -3.46
CA LEU A 19 -2.87 -12.80 -4.61
C LEU A 19 -2.65 -11.84 -5.78
N TYR A 20 -1.44 -11.84 -6.32
CA TYR A 20 -1.04 -11.03 -7.46
C TYR A 20 -1.77 -11.52 -8.72
N HIS A 21 -2.55 -10.65 -9.37
CA HIS A 21 -3.04 -10.88 -10.73
C HIS A 21 -2.05 -10.19 -11.67
N PRO A 22 -1.34 -10.93 -12.55
CA PRO A 22 -0.26 -10.37 -13.36
C PRO A 22 -0.71 -9.31 -14.36
N ASP A 23 -2.01 -9.23 -14.67
CA ASP A 23 -2.58 -8.33 -15.69
C ASP A 23 -3.20 -7.04 -15.11
N GLU A 24 -3.18 -6.84 -13.79
CA GLU A 24 -3.61 -5.57 -13.17
C GLU A 24 -2.38 -4.81 -12.67
N PRO A 25 -2.25 -3.50 -12.97
CA PRO A 25 -1.20 -2.69 -12.39
C PRO A 25 -1.36 -2.68 -10.86
N ALA A 26 -0.55 -3.49 -10.19
CA ALA A 26 -0.54 -3.54 -8.74
C ALA A 26 0.04 -2.22 -8.22
N VAL A 27 -0.74 -1.50 -7.43
CA VAL A 27 -0.25 -0.28 -6.78
C VAL A 27 0.87 -0.66 -5.83
N ASP A 28 2.10 -0.28 -6.17
CA ASP A 28 3.24 -0.47 -5.28
C ASP A 28 3.14 0.52 -4.11
N THR A 29 2.81 -0.03 -2.95
CA THR A 29 2.70 0.72 -1.69
C THR A 29 3.91 0.56 -0.79
N SER A 30 4.99 -0.06 -1.29
CA SER A 30 6.25 -0.26 -0.55
C SER A 30 6.97 1.06 -0.23
N GLY A 31 6.77 2.09 -1.06
CA GLY A 31 7.32 3.43 -0.84
C GLY A 31 6.65 4.24 0.29
N LEU A 32 5.57 3.75 0.89
CA LEU A 32 4.89 4.43 2.00
C LEU A 32 5.55 4.11 3.33
N THR A 33 5.85 5.13 4.13
CA THR A 33 6.18 4.91 5.54
C THR A 33 4.96 4.40 6.31
N ALA A 34 5.19 3.72 7.44
CA ALA A 34 4.09 3.24 8.31
C ALA A 34 3.12 4.37 8.69
N ALA A 35 3.65 5.53 9.08
CA ALA A 35 2.83 6.70 9.42
C ALA A 35 2.04 7.25 8.23
N GLN A 36 2.62 7.27 7.02
CA GLN A 36 1.90 7.70 5.81
C GLN A 36 0.76 6.74 5.46
N ARG A 37 1.00 5.44 5.56
CA ARG A 37 -0.02 4.40 5.36
C ARG A 37 -1.14 4.54 6.38
N GLU A 38 -0.79 4.63 7.65
CA GLU A 38 -1.76 4.82 8.74
C GLU A 38 -2.62 6.07 8.51
N THR A 39 -1.99 7.21 8.19
CA THR A 39 -2.74 8.46 7.97
C THR A 39 -3.65 8.40 6.74
N LEU A 40 -3.25 7.72 5.65
CA LEU A 40 -4.14 7.48 4.51
C LEU A 40 -5.31 6.57 4.87
N LEU A 41 -5.05 5.50 5.62
CA LEU A 41 -6.06 4.55 6.07
C LEU A 41 -7.08 5.26 6.97
N THR A 42 -6.63 5.97 7.99
CA THR A 42 -7.51 6.73 8.89
C THR A 42 -8.30 7.80 8.12
N ALA A 43 -7.67 8.53 7.19
CA ALA A 43 -8.40 9.50 6.37
C ALA A 43 -9.49 8.84 5.49
N LEU A 44 -9.22 7.64 4.96
CA LEU A 44 -10.20 6.89 4.18
C LEU A 44 -11.35 6.39 5.06
N GLU A 45 -11.04 5.78 6.21
CA GLU A 45 -12.02 5.22 7.15
C GLU A 45 -12.91 6.28 7.78
N GLU A 46 -12.36 7.47 8.07
CA GLU A 46 -13.08 8.57 8.71
C GLU A 46 -13.80 9.49 7.71
N GLY A 47 -13.81 9.15 6.41
CA GLY A 47 -14.56 9.90 5.40
C GLY A 47 -13.94 11.25 5.02
N TYR A 48 -12.62 11.41 5.17
CA TYR A 48 -11.91 12.63 4.71
C TYR A 48 -11.98 12.82 3.19
N PHE A 49 -12.09 11.71 2.45
CA PHE A 49 -12.23 11.70 1.00
C PHE A 49 -13.68 11.65 0.51
N ALA A 50 -14.66 11.62 1.43
CA ALA A 50 -16.07 11.62 1.08
C ALA A 50 -16.53 12.99 0.52
N ILE A 51 -17.67 12.99 -0.19
CA ILE A 51 -18.31 14.21 -0.69
C ILE A 51 -19.78 14.19 -0.25
N PRO A 52 -20.19 15.06 0.71
CA PRO A 52 -19.36 15.97 1.52
C PRO A 52 -18.39 15.21 2.44
N ARG A 53 -17.34 15.88 2.94
CA ARG A 53 -16.39 15.28 3.87
C ARG A 53 -17.03 15.04 5.24
N ASP A 54 -16.74 13.90 5.84
CA ASP A 54 -17.21 13.55 7.18
C ASP A 54 -16.25 13.99 8.29
N ILE A 55 -14.96 14.21 7.95
CA ILE A 55 -13.93 14.68 8.89
C ILE A 55 -13.03 15.76 8.26
N THR A 56 -12.47 16.62 9.11
CA THR A 56 -11.45 17.62 8.75
C THR A 56 -10.03 17.10 9.00
N THR A 57 -9.03 17.80 8.49
CA THR A 57 -7.63 17.53 8.82
C THR A 57 -7.31 17.78 10.30
N GLU A 58 -8.00 18.74 10.93
CA GLU A 58 -7.94 18.98 12.39
C GLU A 58 -8.48 17.77 13.16
N GLY A 59 -9.66 17.25 12.80
CA GLY A 59 -10.22 16.06 13.43
C GLY A 59 -9.34 14.81 13.24
N LEU A 60 -8.72 14.66 12.06
CA LEU A 60 -7.69 13.62 11.86
C LEU A 60 -6.47 13.84 12.75
N GLY A 61 -6.08 15.10 12.98
CA GLY A 61 -4.98 15.46 13.88
C GLY A 61 -5.25 15.01 15.30
N ASP A 62 -6.46 15.27 15.80
CA ASP A 62 -6.92 14.81 17.11
C ASP A 62 -6.89 13.28 17.22
N ARG A 63 -7.31 12.57 16.18
CA ARG A 63 -7.30 11.09 16.15
C ARG A 63 -5.88 10.50 16.11
N LEU A 64 -4.97 11.15 15.39
CA LEU A 64 -3.60 10.67 15.17
C LEU A 64 -2.59 11.23 16.19
N GLY A 65 -3.03 12.11 17.11
CA GLY A 65 -2.16 12.75 18.10
C GLY A 65 -1.10 13.68 17.49
N ILE A 66 -1.41 14.32 16.35
CA ILE A 66 -0.50 15.22 15.63
C ILE A 66 -1.22 16.49 15.19
N SER A 67 -0.47 17.53 14.81
CA SER A 67 -1.09 18.78 14.35
C SER A 67 -1.80 18.62 13.01
N ASP A 68 -2.82 19.45 12.78
CA ASP A 68 -3.50 19.62 11.49
C ASP A 68 -2.52 19.79 10.30
N GLN A 69 -1.47 20.59 10.51
CA GLN A 69 -0.41 20.79 9.51
C GLN A 69 0.37 19.51 9.24
N ALA A 70 0.71 18.75 10.28
CA ALA A 70 1.39 17.47 10.13
C ALA A 70 0.53 16.43 9.38
N VAL A 71 -0.79 16.42 9.61
CA VAL A 71 -1.74 15.59 8.84
C VAL A 71 -1.71 15.98 7.38
N SER A 72 -1.88 17.28 7.09
CA SER A 72 -1.91 17.81 5.73
C SER A 72 -0.63 17.48 4.94
N GLU A 73 0.54 17.69 5.54
CA GLU A 73 1.82 17.36 4.94
C GLU A 73 2.00 15.86 4.72
N ARG A 74 1.56 15.04 5.68
CA ARG A 74 1.72 13.59 5.63
C ARG A 74 0.79 12.98 4.59
N LEU A 75 -0.46 13.43 4.51
CA LEU A 75 -1.39 13.06 3.44
C LEU A 75 -0.83 13.43 2.07
N ARG A 76 -0.33 14.66 1.90
CA ARG A 76 0.27 15.09 0.63
C ARG A 76 1.42 14.19 0.21
N ARG A 77 2.35 13.90 1.14
CA ARG A 77 3.48 13.00 0.86
C ARG A 77 3.03 11.58 0.51
N ALA A 78 2.08 11.04 1.27
CA ALA A 78 1.54 9.71 1.03
C ALA A 78 0.82 9.61 -0.34
N GLN A 79 0.01 10.60 -0.67
CA GLN A 79 -0.65 10.72 -1.97
C GLN A 79 0.35 10.84 -3.11
N THR A 80 1.40 11.66 -2.98
CA THR A 80 2.47 11.74 -3.98
C THR A 80 3.09 10.38 -4.23
N THR A 81 3.44 9.63 -3.18
CA THR A 81 4.01 8.29 -3.34
C THR A 81 3.06 7.36 -4.10
N VAL A 82 1.78 7.33 -3.72
CA VAL A 82 0.77 6.47 -4.36
C VAL A 82 0.54 6.87 -5.82
N PHE A 83 0.40 8.17 -6.10
CA PHE A 83 0.18 8.67 -7.46
C PHE A 83 1.39 8.47 -8.34
N THR A 84 2.61 8.63 -7.82
CA THR A 84 3.83 8.32 -8.58
C THR A 84 3.88 6.83 -8.93
N SER A 85 3.61 5.94 -7.97
CA SER A 85 3.54 4.50 -8.28
C SER A 85 2.49 4.21 -9.36
N LEU A 86 1.28 4.75 -9.21
CA LEU A 86 0.17 4.50 -10.13
C LEU A 86 0.36 5.07 -11.54
N LEU A 87 0.91 6.28 -11.63
CA LEU A 87 0.91 7.05 -12.89
C LEU A 87 2.27 7.07 -13.59
N VAL A 88 3.34 6.68 -12.89
CA VAL A 88 4.72 6.73 -13.41
C VAL A 88 5.36 5.34 -13.42
N GLY A 89 4.91 4.39 -12.58
CA GLY A 89 5.50 3.06 -12.46
C GLY A 89 4.49 1.93 -12.67
N GLY A 90 4.12 1.70 -13.94
CA GLY A 90 3.29 0.57 -14.38
C GLY A 90 3.89 -0.25 -15.52
N ASP A 91 4.89 0.28 -16.25
CA ASP A 91 5.53 -0.41 -17.38
C ASP A 91 7.03 -0.56 -17.11
N VAL A 92 7.41 -1.67 -16.48
CA VAL A 92 8.72 -2.29 -16.75
C VAL A 92 8.43 -3.67 -17.29
N ASP A 93 7.98 -3.70 -18.54
CA ASP A 93 7.92 -4.93 -19.30
C ASP A 93 9.31 -5.59 -19.27
N ALA A 94 9.31 -6.77 -18.69
CA ALA A 94 10.37 -7.75 -18.83
C ALA A 94 10.32 -8.29 -20.27
N ASP A 95 10.81 -7.50 -21.24
CA ASP A 95 11.10 -7.93 -22.61
C ASP A 95 12.11 -6.94 -23.22
N GLY A 96 13.30 -7.29 -23.68
CA GLY A 96 13.97 -8.56 -23.74
C GLY A 96 15.47 -8.35 -23.52
N VAL A 97 16.10 -9.38 -22.96
CA VAL A 97 17.53 -9.59 -23.11
C VAL A 97 17.77 -9.77 -24.61
N ASP A 98 18.19 -8.71 -25.29
CA ASP A 98 18.93 -8.86 -26.55
C ASP A 98 20.41 -9.09 -26.19
N ASP A 99 20.66 -10.30 -25.68
CA ASP A 99 21.96 -10.94 -25.74
C ASP A 99 21.87 -12.03 -26.82
N ALA A 100 21.71 -11.62 -28.08
CA ALA A 100 22.05 -12.44 -29.24
C ALA A 100 22.02 -11.61 -30.55
N ASP A 101 23.04 -10.78 -30.78
CA ASP A 101 23.68 -10.75 -32.10
C ASP A 101 25.10 -10.18 -32.02
N ILE A 102 26.05 -11.12 -32.15
CA ILE A 102 27.32 -11.10 -32.92
C ILE A 102 27.81 -9.73 -33.43
#